data_AF-A0A962XTT9-F1
#
_entry.id   AF-A0A962XTT9-F1
#
_cell.length_a   1.000
_cell.length_b   1.000
_cell.length_c   1.000
_cell.angle_alpha   90.00
_cell.angle_beta   90.00
_cell.angle_gamma   90.00
#
_symmetry.space_group_name_H-M   'P 1'
#
loop_
_entity.id
_entity.type
_entity.pdbx_description
1 polymer ?
#
loop_
_entity_poly.entity_id
_entity_poly.type
_entity_poly.pdbx_seq_one_letter_code
_entity_poly.pdbx_strand_id
1 'polypeptide(L)'
;MLSDIGSVRIGLVLSMLTLMFGIGMGVLFGVNEEGVKGYIEQGIAANQERHDDKSASKIWRYAQRTHFHATGVGAFTLAMVLLIAATPMSRTLKQVTSILIGVGSLYALAWFSMFWLAPALGRHAAHDALVTQLITKSTVACLSLGVLILFIHLLTGVGSAAPTRSA
;
A
#
# COMPACT_ATOMS: atom_id res chain seq x y z
N MET A 1 15.74 19.45 13.29
CA MET A 1 14.49 19.20 12.53
C MET A 1 14.83 18.23 11.41
N LEU A 2 14.24 17.03 11.39
CA LEU A 2 14.61 15.87 10.52
C LEU A 2 16.11 15.50 10.54
N SER A 3 16.66 15.23 11.72
CA SER A 3 18.10 14.99 11.93
C SER A 3 18.67 13.73 11.27
N ASP A 4 17.84 12.81 10.75
CA ASP A 4 18.32 11.58 10.10
C ASP A 4 17.34 11.03 9.04
N ILE A 5 17.12 11.81 7.97
CA ILE A 5 16.28 11.38 6.84
C ILE A 5 16.89 10.18 6.09
N GLY A 6 18.22 10.04 6.12
CA GLY A 6 18.95 8.95 5.48
C GLY A 6 18.51 7.59 6.01
N SER A 7 18.24 7.48 7.31
CA SER A 7 17.81 6.26 7.96
C SER A 7 16.36 5.87 7.68
N VAL A 8 15.54 6.75 7.09
CA VAL A 8 14.17 6.42 6.69
C VAL A 8 13.94 6.43 5.17
N ARG A 9 15.03 6.60 4.40
CA ARG A 9 14.97 6.81 2.94
C ARG A 9 14.17 5.74 2.20
N ILE A 10 14.35 4.47 2.57
CA ILE A 10 13.66 3.36 1.90
C ILE A 10 12.15 3.44 2.14
N GLY A 11 11.71 3.67 3.38
CA GLY A 11 10.30 3.89 3.70
C GLY A 11 9.70 5.05 2.92
N LEU A 12 10.41 6.18 2.82
CA LEU A 12 9.98 7.35 2.04
C LEU A 12 9.81 7.03 0.56
N VAL A 13 10.78 6.34 -0.05
CA VAL A 13 10.73 5.96 -1.46
C VAL A 13 9.53 5.05 -1.73
N LEU A 14 9.29 4.06 -0.87
CA LEU A 14 8.14 3.15 -1.01
C LEU A 14 6.81 3.91 -0.94
N SER A 15 6.63 4.79 0.05
CA SER A 15 5.43 5.62 0.16
C SER A 15 5.22 6.53 -1.06
N MET A 16 6.30 7.13 -1.58
CA MET A 16 6.26 7.98 -2.77
C MET A 16 5.89 7.20 -4.03
N LEU A 17 6.46 6.01 -4.22
CA LEU A 17 6.11 5.13 -5.34
C LEU A 17 4.63 4.73 -5.29
N THR A 18 4.11 4.40 -4.10
CA THR A 18 2.68 4.11 -3.90
C THR A 18 1.80 5.31 -4.25
N LEU A 19 2.18 6.53 -3.83
CA LEU A 19 1.45 7.75 -4.19
C LEU A 19 1.45 7.99 -5.70
N MET A 20 2.61 7.87 -6.34
CA MET A 20 2.74 8.01 -7.80
C MET A 20 1.90 6.96 -8.53
N PHE A 21 1.91 5.72 -8.07
CA PHE A 21 1.04 4.66 -8.60
C PHE A 21 -0.44 5.01 -8.45
N GLY A 22 -0.85 5.52 -7.29
CA GLY A 22 -2.21 5.99 -7.06
C GLY A 22 -2.62 7.12 -8.01
N ILE A 23 -1.77 8.14 -8.18
CA ILE A 23 -1.99 9.23 -9.14
C ILE A 23 -2.10 8.66 -10.57
N GLY A 24 -1.21 7.76 -10.96
CA GLY A 24 -1.23 7.09 -12.26
C GLY A 24 -2.54 6.34 -12.51
N MET A 25 -3.04 5.60 -11.52
CA MET A 25 -4.36 4.96 -11.60
C MET A 25 -5.48 5.98 -11.78
N GLY A 26 -5.43 7.10 -11.04
CA GLY A 26 -6.41 8.18 -11.16
C GLY A 26 -6.44 8.81 -12.55
N VAL A 27 -5.27 9.05 -13.13
CA VAL A 27 -5.14 9.53 -14.52
C VAL A 27 -5.66 8.47 -15.50
N LEU A 28 -5.29 7.20 -15.32
CA LEU A 28 -5.67 6.11 -16.22
C LEU A 28 -7.18 6.04 -16.41
N PHE A 29 -7.95 5.96 -15.32
CA PHE A 29 -9.40 5.89 -15.46
C PHE A 29 -10.10 7.25 -15.55
N GLY A 30 -9.44 8.35 -15.20
CA GLY A 30 -9.98 9.69 -15.44
C GLY A 30 -9.94 10.08 -16.93
N VAL A 31 -8.92 9.62 -17.66
CA VAL A 31 -8.74 9.88 -19.09
C VAL A 31 -9.29 8.75 -19.96
N ASN A 32 -9.21 7.49 -19.51
CA ASN A 32 -9.56 6.31 -20.30
C ASN A 32 -10.51 5.36 -19.53
N GLU A 33 -11.59 5.90 -18.97
CA GLU A 33 -12.60 5.09 -18.25
C GLU A 33 -13.19 3.99 -19.14
N GLU A 34 -13.49 4.33 -20.40
CA GLU A 34 -14.04 3.39 -21.38
C GLU A 34 -13.10 2.23 -21.67
N GLY A 35 -11.79 2.47 -21.81
CA GLY A 35 -10.82 1.40 -21.99
C GLY A 35 -10.73 0.46 -20.79
N VAL A 36 -10.80 1.00 -19.56
CA VAL A 36 -10.79 0.18 -18.34
C VAL A 36 -12.07 -0.65 -18.22
N LYS A 37 -13.24 -0.07 -18.52
CA LYS A 37 -14.51 -0.81 -18.53
C LYS A 37 -14.56 -1.83 -19.67
N GLY A 38 -14.04 -1.50 -20.84
CA GLY A 38 -13.95 -2.39 -21.99
C GLY A 38 -13.10 -3.63 -21.68
N TYR A 39 -11.98 -3.47 -20.96
CA TYR A 39 -11.19 -4.60 -20.46
C TYR A 39 -12.02 -5.53 -19.55
N ILE A 40 -12.82 -4.95 -18.64
CA ILE A 40 -13.69 -5.72 -17.74
C ILE A 40 -14.76 -6.46 -18.52
N GLU A 41 -15.46 -5.78 -19.44
CA GLU A 41 -16.54 -6.34 -20.24
C GLU A 41 -16.06 -7.46 -21.15
N GLN A 42 -14.92 -7.28 -21.82
CA GLN A 42 -14.31 -8.32 -22.66
C GLN A 42 -13.95 -9.57 -21.85
N GLY A 43 -13.35 -9.40 -20.66
CA GLY A 43 -13.03 -10.53 -19.80
C GLY A 43 -14.28 -11.27 -19.31
N ILE A 44 -15.32 -10.53 -18.90
CA ILE A 44 -16.60 -11.11 -18.49
C ILE A 44 -17.25 -11.87 -19.65
N ALA A 45 -17.29 -11.28 -20.85
CA ALA A 45 -17.88 -11.90 -22.03
C ALA A 45 -17.16 -13.20 -22.42
N ALA A 46 -15.85 -13.29 -22.18
CA ALA A 46 -15.06 -14.49 -22.43
C ALA A 46 -15.18 -15.57 -21.33
N ASN A 47 -15.77 -15.25 -20.16
CA ASN A 47 -15.80 -16.14 -18.99
C ASN A 47 -17.17 -16.11 -18.28
N GLN A 48 -18.27 -16.03 -19.03
CA GLN A 48 -19.62 -15.74 -18.52
C GLN A 48 -20.06 -16.65 -17.36
N GLU A 49 -19.65 -17.92 -17.36
CA GLU A 49 -19.95 -18.91 -16.33
C GLU A 49 -19.36 -18.57 -14.94
N ARG A 50 -18.37 -17.66 -14.89
CA ARG A 50 -17.72 -17.19 -13.65
C ARG A 50 -18.32 -15.89 -13.13
N HIS A 51 -19.31 -15.34 -13.83
CA HIS A 51 -19.80 -13.99 -13.61
C HIS A 51 -21.31 -13.90 -13.39
N ASP A 52 -21.69 -12.82 -12.70
CA ASP A 52 -23.06 -12.42 -12.41
C ASP A 52 -23.30 -10.98 -12.88
N ASP A 53 -24.55 -10.53 -12.90
CA ASP A 53 -24.93 -9.16 -13.31
C ASP A 53 -24.24 -8.05 -12.50
N LYS A 54 -23.69 -8.40 -11.33
CA LYS A 54 -22.99 -7.46 -10.44
C LYS A 54 -21.49 -7.42 -10.70
N SER A 55 -20.95 -8.30 -11.55
CA SER A 55 -19.52 -8.50 -11.72
C SER A 55 -18.84 -7.28 -12.31
N ALA A 56 -19.36 -6.70 -13.39
CA ALA A 56 -18.78 -5.51 -14.02
C ALA A 56 -18.62 -4.35 -13.01
N SER A 57 -19.70 -4.00 -12.30
CA SER A 57 -19.68 -2.91 -11.31
C SER A 57 -18.78 -3.20 -10.10
N LYS A 58 -18.62 -4.46 -9.69
CA LYS A 58 -17.74 -4.83 -8.58
C LYS A 58 -16.26 -4.84 -8.98
N ILE A 59 -15.94 -5.32 -10.18
CA ILE A 59 -14.57 -5.33 -10.69
C ILE A 59 -14.11 -3.89 -10.96
N TRP A 60 -14.99 -3.04 -11.51
CA TRP A 60 -14.71 -1.62 -11.64
C TRP A 60 -14.36 -0.96 -10.29
N ARG A 61 -15.10 -1.31 -9.23
CA ARG A 61 -14.76 -0.85 -7.88
C ARG A 61 -13.41 -1.34 -7.38
N TYR A 62 -12.85 -2.45 -7.86
CA TYR A 62 -11.47 -2.85 -7.52
C TYR A 62 -10.44 -1.90 -8.13
N ALA A 63 -10.65 -1.42 -9.36
CA ALA A 63 -9.79 -0.38 -9.97
C ALA A 63 -9.85 0.92 -9.16
N GLN A 64 -11.05 1.37 -8.80
CA GLN A 64 -11.24 2.57 -7.98
C GLN A 64 -10.60 2.41 -6.59
N ARG A 65 -10.80 1.26 -5.93
CA ARG A 65 -10.17 0.96 -4.62
C ARG A 65 -8.66 0.93 -4.69
N THR A 66 -8.09 0.48 -5.81
CA THR A 66 -6.64 0.54 -6.04
C THR A 66 -6.14 1.97 -5.94
N HIS A 67 -6.77 2.90 -6.67
CA HIS A 67 -6.42 4.32 -6.60
C HIS A 67 -6.60 4.89 -5.18
N PHE A 68 -7.78 4.71 -4.57
CA PHE A 68 -8.07 5.28 -3.26
C PHE A 68 -7.14 4.75 -2.16
N HIS A 69 -6.83 3.45 -2.17
CA HIS A 69 -5.90 2.90 -1.18
C HIS A 69 -4.46 3.31 -1.48
N ALA A 70 -4.05 3.43 -2.74
CA ALA A 70 -2.71 3.89 -3.07
C ALA A 70 -2.49 5.33 -2.59
N THR A 71 -3.43 6.24 -2.88
CA THR A 71 -3.30 7.64 -2.43
C THR A 71 -3.47 7.78 -0.92
N GLY A 72 -4.49 7.14 -0.33
CA GLY A 72 -4.77 7.21 1.10
C GLY A 72 -3.69 6.55 1.97
N VAL A 73 -3.36 5.28 1.71
CA VAL A 73 -2.33 4.55 2.47
C VAL A 73 -0.94 5.09 2.15
N GLY A 74 -0.67 5.50 0.89
CA GLY A 74 0.58 6.17 0.52
C GLY A 74 0.81 7.45 1.33
N ALA A 75 -0.19 8.33 1.43
CA ALA A 75 -0.08 9.56 2.22
C ALA A 75 0.05 9.28 3.73
N PHE A 76 -0.75 8.34 4.25
CA PHE A 76 -0.67 7.91 5.65
C PHE A 76 0.72 7.40 6.01
N THR A 77 1.27 6.49 5.20
CA THR A 77 2.60 5.92 5.43
C THR A 77 3.70 6.96 5.29
N LEU A 78 3.60 7.89 4.32
CA LEU A 78 4.54 9.00 4.19
C LEU A 78 4.59 9.85 5.48
N ALA A 79 3.42 10.20 6.02
CA ALA A 79 3.34 10.95 7.28
C ALA A 79 3.95 10.17 8.46
N MET A 80 3.67 8.87 8.57
CA MET A 80 4.26 8.01 9.60
C MET A 80 5.78 7.90 9.46
N VAL A 81 6.31 7.79 8.25
CA VAL A 81 7.76 7.72 8.01
C VAL A 81 8.45 9.05 8.37
N LEU A 82 7.82 10.18 8.07
CA LEU A 82 8.30 11.49 8.52
C LEU A 82 8.25 11.62 10.05
N LEU A 83 7.22 11.07 10.70
CA LEU A 83 7.14 11.00 12.16
C LEU A 83 8.29 10.17 12.74
N ILE A 84 8.60 9.01 12.16
CA ILE A 84 9.78 8.20 12.54
C ILE A 84 11.07 9.00 12.40
N ALA A 85 11.23 9.80 11.34
CA ALA A 85 12.41 10.63 11.15
C ALA A 85 12.56 11.68 12.26
N ALA A 86 11.45 12.15 12.84
CA ALA A 86 11.43 13.14 13.92
C ALA A 86 11.61 12.56 15.34
N THR A 87 11.56 11.23 15.53
CA THR A 87 11.77 10.62 16.86
C THR A 87 13.25 10.52 17.24
N PRO A 88 13.58 10.32 18.54
CA PRO A 88 14.95 10.00 18.98
C PRO A 88 15.31 8.50 18.82
N MET A 89 14.54 7.72 18.06
CA MET A 89 14.85 6.30 17.79
C MET A 89 16.30 6.11 17.30
N SER A 90 16.90 5.00 17.70
CA SER A 90 18.17 4.54 17.12
C SER A 90 18.05 4.38 15.59
N ARG A 91 19.19 4.52 14.90
CA ARG A 91 19.29 4.41 13.44
C ARG A 91 18.66 3.13 12.88
N THR A 92 19.00 1.98 13.47
CA THR A 92 18.46 0.69 13.05
C THR A 92 16.95 0.61 13.25
N LEU A 93 16.43 1.11 14.37
CA LEU A 93 14.99 1.10 14.63
C LEU A 93 14.24 1.99 13.64
N LYS A 94 14.76 3.20 13.33
CA LYS A 94 14.21 4.06 12.27
C LYS A 94 14.15 3.32 10.92
N GLN A 95 15.23 2.64 10.55
CA GLN A 95 15.31 1.89 9.30
C GLN A 95 14.27 0.76 9.24
N VAL A 96 14.27 -0.12 10.24
CA VAL A 96 13.35 -1.26 10.26
C VAL A 96 11.89 -0.80 10.30
N THR A 97 11.55 0.13 11.20
CA THR A 97 10.18 0.62 11.34
C THR A 97 9.69 1.36 10.09
N SER A 98 10.54 2.16 9.46
CA SER A 98 10.17 2.86 8.21
C SER A 98 10.03 1.91 7.01
N ILE A 99 10.85 0.87 6.91
CA ILE A 99 10.71 -0.16 5.86
C ILE A 99 9.42 -0.93 6.05
N LEU A 100 9.10 -1.36 7.29
CA LEU A 100 7.85 -2.07 7.59
C LEU A 100 6.62 -1.25 7.20
N ILE A 101 6.57 0.03 7.60
CA ILE A 101 5.48 0.94 7.23
C ILE A 101 5.46 1.20 5.70
N GLY A 102 6.62 1.39 5.08
CA GLY A 102 6.75 1.60 3.64
C GLY A 102 6.25 0.41 2.82
N VAL A 103 6.62 -0.82 3.18
CA VAL A 103 6.10 -2.05 2.57
C VAL A 103 4.59 -2.15 2.77
N GLY A 104 4.09 -1.74 3.94
CA GLY A 104 2.66 -1.62 4.22
C GLY A 104 1.88 -0.75 3.23
N SER A 105 2.53 0.28 2.64
CA SER A 105 1.91 1.15 1.64
C SER A 105 1.52 0.41 0.36
N LEU A 106 2.17 -0.71 0.05
CA LEU A 106 1.93 -1.51 -1.15
C LEU A 106 0.61 -2.29 -1.12
N TYR A 107 -0.20 -2.16 -0.06
CA TYR A 107 -1.51 -2.83 0.06
C TYR A 107 -2.44 -2.56 -1.14
N ALA A 108 -2.32 -1.40 -1.79
CA ALA A 108 -3.07 -1.09 -3.00
C ALA A 108 -2.85 -2.11 -4.14
N LEU A 109 -1.70 -2.79 -4.18
CA LEU A 109 -1.43 -3.83 -5.17
C LEU A 109 -2.32 -5.07 -5.01
N ALA A 110 -2.89 -5.32 -3.82
CA ALA A 110 -3.88 -6.39 -3.64
C ALA A 110 -5.23 -6.03 -4.29
N TRP A 111 -5.63 -4.75 -4.22
CA TRP A 111 -6.80 -4.28 -4.97
C TRP A 111 -6.54 -4.33 -6.48
N PHE A 112 -5.32 -3.98 -6.90
CA PHE A 112 -4.92 -4.03 -8.29
C PHE A 112 -4.93 -5.46 -8.83
N SER A 113 -4.38 -6.42 -8.07
CA SER A 113 -4.38 -7.83 -8.48
C SER A 113 -5.81 -8.37 -8.61
N MET A 114 -6.73 -7.99 -7.72
CA MET A 114 -8.15 -8.34 -7.87
C MET A 114 -8.78 -7.71 -9.09
N PHE A 115 -8.50 -6.44 -9.39
CA PHE A 115 -8.96 -5.77 -10.60
C PHE A 115 -8.46 -6.50 -11.87
N TRP A 116 -7.18 -6.86 -11.89
CA TRP A 116 -6.53 -7.52 -13.03
C TRP A 116 -6.97 -8.98 -13.21
N LEU A 117 -7.23 -9.71 -12.13
CA LEU A 117 -7.53 -11.14 -12.22
C LEU A 117 -9.03 -11.42 -12.35
N ALA A 118 -9.88 -10.56 -11.77
CA ALA A 118 -11.31 -10.85 -11.69
C ALA A 118 -12.02 -11.00 -13.03
N PRO A 119 -11.68 -10.27 -14.13
CA PRO A 119 -12.31 -10.50 -15.42
C PRO A 119 -12.09 -11.90 -16.00
N ALA A 120 -10.98 -12.56 -15.66
CA ALA A 120 -10.67 -13.91 -16.15
C ALA A 120 -11.12 -15.01 -15.16
N LEU A 121 -10.93 -14.77 -13.87
CA LEU A 121 -11.12 -15.81 -12.84
C LEU A 121 -12.46 -15.72 -12.11
N GLY A 122 -13.20 -14.63 -12.27
CA GLY A 122 -14.29 -14.28 -11.37
C GLY A 122 -13.79 -13.68 -10.05
N ARG A 123 -14.69 -13.02 -9.32
CA ARG A 123 -14.34 -12.18 -8.15
C ARG A 123 -13.78 -12.99 -6.98
N HIS A 124 -14.35 -14.16 -6.70
CA HIS A 124 -13.93 -15.00 -5.57
C HIS A 124 -12.55 -15.60 -5.80
N ALA A 125 -12.32 -16.21 -6.97
CA ALA A 125 -11.01 -16.76 -7.29
C ALA A 125 -9.92 -15.68 -7.39
N ALA A 126 -10.22 -14.47 -7.87
CA ALA A 126 -9.27 -13.36 -7.87
C ALA A 126 -8.91 -12.87 -6.46
N HIS A 127 -9.86 -12.89 -5.53
CA HIS A 127 -9.61 -12.58 -4.11
C HIS A 127 -8.73 -13.66 -3.45
N ASP A 128 -9.00 -14.93 -3.73
CA ASP A 128 -8.30 -16.06 -3.13
C ASP A 128 -6.99 -16.42 -3.85
N ALA A 129 -6.71 -15.78 -5.00
CA ALA A 129 -5.48 -15.94 -5.75
C ALA A 129 -4.26 -15.72 -4.84
N LEU A 130 -3.26 -16.60 -4.98
CA LEU A 130 -2.06 -16.60 -4.15
C LEU A 130 -1.40 -15.22 -4.10
N VAL A 131 -1.29 -14.54 -5.25
CA VAL A 131 -0.71 -13.19 -5.33
C VAL A 131 -1.49 -12.17 -4.50
N THR A 132 -2.82 -12.15 -4.61
CA THR A 132 -3.70 -11.24 -3.84
C THR A 132 -3.55 -11.50 -2.35
N GLN A 133 -3.55 -12.77 -1.94
CA GLN A 133 -3.43 -13.17 -0.54
C GLN A 133 -2.05 -12.86 0.05
N LEU A 134 -0.97 -13.13 -0.70
CA LEU A 134 0.39 -12.82 -0.27
C LEU A 134 0.59 -11.32 -0.10
N ILE A 135 0.20 -10.51 -1.09
CA ILE A 135 0.29 -9.05 -0.98
C ILE A 135 -0.51 -8.59 0.25
N THR A 136 -1.78 -8.97 0.36
CA THR A 136 -2.65 -8.57 1.48
C THR A 136 -2.02 -8.89 2.82
N LYS A 137 -1.64 -10.14 3.05
CA LYS A 137 -1.13 -10.61 4.35
C LYS A 137 0.21 -9.95 4.69
N SER A 138 1.15 -9.93 3.74
CA SER A 138 2.47 -9.38 3.98
C SER A 138 2.42 -7.87 4.22
N THR A 139 1.69 -7.10 3.40
CA THR A 139 1.62 -5.64 3.58
C THR A 139 0.89 -5.26 4.86
N VAL A 140 -0.22 -5.94 5.21
CA VAL A 140 -0.95 -5.66 6.45
C VAL A 140 -0.12 -6.05 7.68
N ALA A 141 0.61 -7.17 7.65
CA ALA A 141 1.50 -7.56 8.74
C ALA A 141 2.64 -6.56 8.94
N CYS A 142 3.31 -6.14 7.84
CA CYS A 142 4.36 -5.13 7.89
C CYS A 142 3.84 -3.79 8.42
N LEU A 143 2.69 -3.31 7.92
CA LEU A 143 2.09 -2.05 8.38
C LEU A 143 1.77 -2.11 9.87
N SER A 144 1.06 -3.16 10.30
CA SER A 144 0.65 -3.35 11.69
C SER A 144 1.85 -3.40 12.63
N LEU A 145 2.88 -4.19 12.28
CA LEU A 145 4.08 -4.31 13.10
C LEU A 145 4.86 -2.99 13.17
N GLY A 146 5.05 -2.32 12.03
CA GLY A 146 5.75 -1.03 12.00
C GLY A 146 5.02 0.06 12.79
N VAL A 147 3.70 0.16 12.66
CA VAL A 147 2.87 1.07 13.45
C VAL A 147 2.94 0.73 14.94
N LEU A 148 2.90 -0.56 15.30
CA LEU A 148 3.03 -0.98 16.70
C LEU A 148 4.38 -0.59 17.30
N ILE A 149 5.48 -0.80 16.58
CA ILE A 149 6.83 -0.40 17.03
C ILE A 149 6.90 1.12 17.23
N LEU A 150 6.38 1.90 16.27
CA LEU A 150 6.32 3.35 16.39
C LEU A 150 5.48 3.78 17.60
N PHE A 151 4.31 3.19 17.78
CA PHE A 151 3.42 3.48 18.90
C PHE A 151 4.08 3.18 20.25
N ILE A 152 4.71 2.00 20.41
CA ILE A 152 5.44 1.63 21.64
C ILE A 152 6.56 2.62 21.92
N HIS A 153 7.32 3.02 20.91
CA HIS A 153 8.37 4.02 21.09
C HIS A 153 7.81 5.38 21.51
N LEU A 154 6.73 5.85 20.89
CA LEU A 154 6.10 7.12 21.25
C LEU A 154 5.57 7.13 22.69
N LEU A 155 5.10 5.98 23.19
CA LEU A 155 4.62 5.85 24.56
C LEU A 155 5.73 5.74 25.60
N THR A 156 6.83 5.04 25.29
CA THR A 156 7.79 4.58 26.30
C THR A 156 9.21 5.12 26.11
N GLY A 157 9.53 5.66 24.94
CA GLY A 157 10.90 6.03 24.56
C GLY A 157 11.84 4.85 24.34
N VAL A 158 11.36 3.59 24.44
CA VAL A 158 12.18 2.39 24.22
C VAL A 158 12.84 2.43 22.84
N GLY A 159 14.14 2.07 22.79
CA GLY A 159 14.91 2.05 21.55
C GLY A 159 15.43 3.42 21.09
N SER A 160 15.40 4.43 21.96
CA SER A 160 16.07 5.72 21.75
C SER A 160 17.58 5.55 21.57
N ALA A 161 18.19 6.41 20.76
CA ALA A 161 19.64 6.49 20.64
C ALA A 161 20.27 6.88 21.99
N ALA A 162 21.47 6.37 22.28
CA ALA A 162 22.21 6.78 23.46
C ALA A 162 22.48 8.30 23.42
N PRO A 163 22.41 9.01 24.57
CA PRO A 163 22.76 10.41 24.60
C PRO A 163 24.19 10.58 24.11
N THR A 164 24.38 11.39 23.07
CA THR A 164 25.72 11.80 22.63
C THR A 164 26.36 12.56 23.78
N ARG A 165 27.37 11.97 24.43
CA ARG A 165 28.20 12.70 25.39
C ARG A 165 28.89 13.82 24.61
N SER A 166 28.50 15.07 24.84
CA SER A 166 29.25 16.23 24.37
C SER A 166 30.64 16.19 25.02
N ALA A 167 31.67 16.08 24.19
CA ALA A 167 33.06 16.32 24.59
C ALA A 167 33.32 17.82 24.70
#